data_AF-A0A2G2XVS7-F1
#
_entry.id   AF-A0A2G2XVS7-F1
#
_cell.length_a   1.000
_cell.length_b   1.000
_cell.length_c   1.000
_cell.angle_alpha   90.00
_cell.angle_beta   90.00
_cell.angle_gamma   90.00
#
_symmetry.space_group_name_H-M   'P 1'
#
loop_
_entity.id
_entity.type
_entity.pdbx_description
1 polymer ?
#
loop_
_entity_poly.entity_id
_entity_poly.type
_entity_poly.pdbx_seq_one_letter_code
_entity_poly.pdbx_strand_id
1 'polypeptide(L)'
;MSSSDRIELLVDPGTWDPMDEDIVSLDPIEFHSEEEPYKDRINSYQRKTGLTEAVQTGIGQINDILVAIGVMDFQFMGGSMGSVVEEKITHLIEHAANQILPLIIVCASGGRACRKEVLSLMQMAKISSALYDYQLNKKLFYVSILTSPTTGGVTASFGMLGDIIIAEPNAYNTFAANKPVEIEVPQAVLPDTVFEAVVRIPYDMQLKQVLANGGNRGRGQIYPDGSNSNNTVYNATTAGIVSKIIRKEKGGYEITIMDASKGRRVVDIIPPGLELLVSEGESIKFDQPLTSNPNVGGFGQGDAEIVLQDPLHVQGLLFFLASVILAQIFLVLKKKQFEKVQLAEMNF
;
A
#
# COMPACT_ATOMS: atom_id res chain seq x y z
N MET A 1 12.19 -5.32 6.43
CA MET A 1 13.33 -6.07 5.88
C MET A 1 13.77 -5.39 4.61
N SER A 2 15.07 -5.25 4.33
CA SER A 2 15.53 -4.71 3.04
C SER A 2 15.38 -5.76 1.94
N SER A 3 15.46 -5.33 0.69
CA SER A 3 15.45 -6.25 -0.46
C SER A 3 16.63 -7.22 -0.44
N SER A 4 17.83 -6.77 -0.06
CA SER A 4 19.01 -7.63 0.05
C SER A 4 18.87 -8.68 1.16
N ASP A 5 18.36 -8.30 2.34
CA ASP A 5 18.10 -9.25 3.43
C ASP A 5 17.11 -10.34 2.98
N ARG A 6 16.13 -9.96 2.15
CA ARG A 6 15.09 -10.87 1.64
C ARG A 6 15.65 -11.83 0.59
N ILE A 7 16.55 -11.37 -0.26
CA ILE A 7 17.27 -12.23 -1.21
C ILE A 7 18.14 -13.23 -0.46
N GLU A 8 18.93 -12.78 0.52
CA GLU A 8 19.77 -13.65 1.34
C GLU A 8 18.96 -14.69 2.13
N LEU A 9 17.74 -14.34 2.54
CA LEU A 9 16.83 -15.26 3.23
C LEU A 9 16.20 -16.32 2.31
N LEU A 10 15.85 -15.94 1.07
CA LEU A 10 15.08 -16.78 0.16
C LEU A 10 15.96 -17.60 -0.80
N VAL A 11 17.11 -17.05 -1.21
CA VAL A 11 17.96 -17.59 -2.27
C VAL A 11 19.17 -18.31 -1.65
N ASP A 12 19.52 -19.45 -2.23
CA ASP A 12 20.65 -20.27 -1.80
C ASP A 12 21.97 -19.48 -1.93
N PRO A 13 22.86 -19.54 -0.91
CA PRO A 13 24.09 -18.74 -0.90
C PRO A 13 24.97 -18.94 -2.14
N GLY A 14 25.36 -17.83 -2.79
CA GLY A 14 26.24 -17.84 -3.96
C GLY A 14 25.55 -18.16 -5.29
N THR A 15 24.22 -18.25 -5.32
CA THR A 15 23.44 -18.53 -6.54
C THR A 15 22.73 -17.31 -7.13
N TRP A 16 22.75 -16.18 -6.43
CA TRP A 16 22.12 -14.93 -6.88
C TRP A 16 22.86 -14.33 -8.08
N ASP A 17 22.14 -14.19 -9.19
CA ASP A 17 22.59 -13.55 -10.43
C ASP A 17 21.68 -12.35 -10.72
N PRO A 18 22.10 -11.12 -10.37
CA PRO A 18 21.28 -9.93 -10.54
C PRO A 18 21.12 -9.55 -12.02
N MET A 19 19.95 -9.00 -12.35
CA MET A 19 19.59 -8.53 -13.69
C MET A 19 19.33 -7.03 -13.68
N ASP A 20 19.63 -6.38 -14.80
CA ASP A 20 19.26 -4.99 -15.08
C ASP A 20 19.75 -3.99 -14.01
N GLU A 21 20.91 -4.24 -13.39
CA GLU A 21 21.46 -3.36 -12.35
C GLU A 21 21.71 -1.94 -12.86
N ASP A 22 22.11 -1.82 -14.14
CA ASP A 22 22.48 -0.57 -14.80
C ASP A 22 21.28 0.31 -15.19
N ILE A 23 20.05 -0.20 -15.13
CA ILE A 23 18.86 0.56 -15.54
C ILE A 23 18.51 1.58 -14.45
N VAL A 24 18.50 2.86 -14.84
CA VAL A 24 18.26 4.01 -13.94
C VAL A 24 17.14 4.91 -14.46
N SER A 25 16.42 5.53 -13.51
CA SER A 25 15.28 6.40 -13.83
C SER A 25 15.72 7.70 -14.49
N LEU A 26 15.10 8.00 -15.65
CA LEU A 26 15.21 9.30 -16.30
C LEU A 26 14.05 10.22 -15.88
N ASP A 27 14.26 11.53 -16.05
CA ASP A 27 13.22 12.54 -15.87
C ASP A 27 12.80 13.14 -17.22
N PRO A 28 12.00 12.40 -18.03
CA PRO A 28 11.61 12.84 -19.37
C PRO A 28 10.62 14.01 -19.37
N ILE A 29 10.06 14.38 -18.20
CA ILE A 29 9.07 15.45 -18.05
C ILE A 29 9.61 16.67 -17.31
N GLU A 30 10.90 16.69 -16.96
CA GLU A 30 11.58 17.76 -16.20
C GLU A 30 10.73 18.23 -15.01
N PHE A 31 10.36 17.28 -14.14
CA PHE A 31 9.40 17.56 -13.10
C PHE A 31 10.03 18.39 -11.97
N HIS A 32 9.60 19.64 -11.86
CA HIS A 32 9.96 20.53 -10.76
C HIS A 32 8.87 20.51 -9.69
N SER A 33 9.18 19.93 -8.52
CA SER A 33 8.34 20.10 -7.32
C SER A 33 8.74 21.37 -6.56
N GLU A 34 7.83 21.95 -5.78
CA GLU A 34 8.09 23.15 -4.97
C GLU A 34 9.15 22.95 -3.88
N GLU A 35 9.45 21.70 -3.49
CA GLU A 35 10.42 21.38 -2.43
C GLU A 35 11.78 20.96 -2.99
N GLU A 36 11.85 19.98 -3.91
CA GLU A 36 13.11 19.51 -4.52
C GLU A 36 12.91 18.94 -5.94
N PRO A 37 13.92 19.03 -6.84
CA PRO A 37 13.90 18.34 -8.13
C PRO A 37 13.83 16.81 -7.97
N TYR A 38 13.04 16.14 -8.83
CA TYR A 38 12.84 14.69 -8.77
C TYR A 38 14.16 13.88 -8.89
N LYS A 39 15.08 14.37 -9.73
CA LYS A 39 16.41 13.78 -9.90
C LYS A 39 17.23 13.78 -8.60
N ASP A 40 17.14 14.85 -7.81
CA ASP A 40 17.88 14.96 -6.55
C ASP A 40 17.31 14.04 -5.49
N ARG A 41 15.98 13.86 -5.48
CA ARG A 41 15.32 12.86 -4.64
C ARG A 41 15.79 11.44 -4.98
N ILE A 42 15.80 11.05 -6.25
CA ILE A 42 16.32 9.73 -6.65
C ILE A 42 17.77 9.56 -6.18
N ASN A 43 18.64 10.52 -6.48
CA ASN A 43 20.04 10.47 -6.09
C ASN A 43 20.25 10.34 -4.57
N SER A 44 19.36 10.94 -3.78
CA SER A 44 19.37 10.84 -2.32
C SER A 44 19.00 9.42 -1.85
N TYR A 45 17.94 8.83 -2.40
CA TYR A 45 17.54 7.46 -2.07
C TYR A 45 18.54 6.41 -2.57
N GLN A 46 19.13 6.59 -3.75
CA GLN A 46 20.21 5.73 -4.25
C GLN A 46 21.43 5.75 -3.31
N ARG A 47 21.85 6.94 -2.85
CA ARG A 47 22.93 7.06 -1.86
C ARG A 47 22.60 6.43 -0.52
N LYS A 48 21.34 6.53 -0.08
CA LYS A 48 20.89 6.01 1.23
C LYS A 48 20.77 4.48 1.23
N THR A 49 20.27 3.90 0.16
CA THR A 49 19.92 2.47 0.07
C THR A 49 20.99 1.65 -0.63
N GLY A 50 21.83 2.27 -1.46
CA GLY A 50 22.77 1.57 -2.34
C GLY A 50 22.11 0.93 -3.56
N LEU A 51 20.80 1.07 -3.72
CA LEU A 51 20.03 0.49 -4.84
C LEU A 51 19.93 1.47 -6.00
N THR A 52 19.81 0.95 -7.22
CA THR A 52 19.53 1.80 -8.40
C THR A 52 18.08 2.23 -8.49
N GLU A 53 17.15 1.40 -8.01
CA GLU A 53 15.70 1.67 -7.98
C GLU A 53 15.01 0.83 -6.89
N ALA A 54 13.69 1.00 -6.71
CA ALA A 54 12.88 0.32 -5.70
C ALA A 54 12.62 -1.19 -5.91
N VAL A 55 13.33 -1.85 -6.83
CA VAL A 55 13.24 -3.30 -7.04
C VAL A 55 14.59 -3.88 -7.45
N GLN A 56 14.91 -5.02 -6.86
CA GLN A 56 16.00 -5.89 -7.30
C GLN A 56 15.41 -7.09 -8.03
N THR A 57 15.97 -7.44 -9.19
CA THR A 57 15.50 -8.54 -10.03
C THR A 57 16.68 -9.42 -10.41
N GLY A 58 16.47 -10.72 -10.51
CA GLY A 58 17.54 -11.65 -10.86
C GLY A 58 17.09 -13.10 -10.83
N ILE A 59 18.06 -13.99 -11.04
CA ILE A 59 17.88 -15.43 -10.97
C ILE A 59 18.55 -15.94 -9.70
N GLY A 60 17.94 -16.90 -9.04
CA GLY A 60 18.51 -17.56 -7.87
C GLY A 60 18.03 -19.01 -7.77
N GLN A 61 18.64 -19.77 -6.87
CA GLN A 61 18.14 -21.11 -6.52
C GLN A 61 17.44 -21.07 -5.17
N ILE A 62 16.35 -21.82 -5.03
CA ILE A 62 15.68 -22.05 -3.75
C ILE A 62 15.60 -23.56 -3.54
N ASN A 63 16.40 -24.10 -2.62
CA ASN A 63 16.57 -25.55 -2.46
C ASN A 63 16.91 -26.24 -3.80
N ASP A 64 17.93 -25.73 -4.50
CA ASP A 64 18.38 -26.21 -5.82
C ASP A 64 17.37 -26.02 -6.98
N ILE A 65 16.23 -25.39 -6.75
CA ILE A 65 15.25 -25.07 -7.80
C ILE A 65 15.57 -23.68 -8.35
N LEU A 66 15.92 -23.61 -9.63
CA LEU A 66 16.18 -22.34 -10.30
C LEU A 66 14.89 -21.53 -10.44
N VAL A 67 14.88 -20.30 -9.94
CA VAL A 67 13.73 -19.39 -9.96
C VAL A 67 14.13 -18.00 -10.44
N ALA A 68 13.22 -17.33 -11.14
CA ALA A 68 13.29 -15.90 -11.35
C ALA A 68 12.66 -15.19 -10.15
N ILE A 69 13.38 -14.25 -9.52
CA ILE A 69 12.89 -13.57 -8.33
C ILE A 69 13.04 -12.05 -8.45
N GLY A 70 11.97 -11.35 -8.08
CA GLY A 70 11.91 -9.89 -7.98
C GLY A 70 11.58 -9.48 -6.55
N VAL A 71 12.37 -8.61 -5.94
CA VAL A 71 12.18 -8.16 -4.57
C VAL A 71 12.11 -6.64 -4.53
N MET A 72 10.92 -6.12 -4.20
CA MET A 72 10.73 -4.68 -4.03
C MET A 72 11.31 -4.20 -2.70
N ASP A 73 11.81 -2.95 -2.68
CA ASP A 73 12.33 -2.31 -1.48
C ASP A 73 11.54 -1.05 -1.12
N PHE A 74 10.82 -1.11 0.01
CA PHE A 74 10.05 0.02 0.51
C PHE A 74 10.92 1.20 0.94
N GLN A 75 12.19 0.97 1.31
CA GLN A 75 13.08 2.05 1.73
C GLN A 75 13.39 3.02 0.58
N PHE A 76 13.33 2.52 -0.66
CA PHE A 76 13.52 3.33 -1.85
C PHE A 76 12.20 3.97 -2.27
N MET A 77 12.05 5.28 -1.98
CA MET A 77 10.86 6.07 -2.34
C MET A 77 9.51 5.47 -1.91
N GLY A 78 9.48 4.62 -0.88
CA GLY A 78 8.25 3.95 -0.43
C GLY A 78 7.81 2.81 -1.34
N GLY A 79 8.73 2.18 -2.10
CA GLY A 79 8.40 1.10 -3.03
C GLY A 79 7.56 1.58 -4.22
N SER A 80 7.67 2.86 -4.58
CA SER A 80 6.84 3.46 -5.61
C SER A 80 7.11 2.81 -6.96
N MET A 81 6.04 2.40 -7.64
CA MET A 81 6.08 1.77 -8.94
C MET A 81 6.33 2.86 -9.99
N GLY A 82 7.60 3.00 -10.38
CA GLY A 82 8.03 3.90 -11.44
C GLY A 82 8.44 3.13 -12.70
N SER A 83 8.77 3.88 -13.75
CA SER A 83 9.01 3.31 -15.07
C SER A 83 10.14 2.27 -15.12
N VAL A 84 11.16 2.42 -14.28
CA VAL A 84 12.27 1.47 -14.20
C VAL A 84 11.91 0.22 -13.39
N VAL A 85 11.18 0.38 -12.29
CA VAL A 85 10.67 -0.77 -11.51
C VAL A 85 9.88 -1.69 -12.43
N GLU A 86 9.03 -1.08 -13.27
CA GLU A 86 8.16 -1.81 -14.18
C GLU A 86 8.92 -2.47 -15.33
N GLU A 87 9.93 -1.79 -15.88
CA GLU A 87 10.77 -2.36 -16.93
C GLU A 87 11.52 -3.60 -16.41
N LYS A 88 12.14 -3.48 -15.23
CA LYS A 88 12.86 -4.58 -14.58
C LYS A 88 11.95 -5.78 -14.31
N ILE A 89 10.74 -5.54 -13.79
CA ILE A 89 9.77 -6.61 -13.55
C ILE A 89 9.32 -7.25 -14.87
N THR A 90 9.07 -6.45 -15.91
CA THR A 90 8.67 -6.99 -17.21
C THR A 90 9.76 -7.84 -17.83
N HIS A 91 11.01 -7.35 -17.85
CA HIS A 91 12.17 -8.12 -18.30
C HIS A 91 12.36 -9.41 -17.52
N LEU A 92 12.18 -9.38 -16.19
CA LEU A 92 12.24 -10.57 -15.36
C LEU A 92 11.19 -11.61 -15.78
N ILE A 93 9.94 -11.19 -16.02
CA ILE A 93 8.84 -12.07 -16.47
C ILE A 93 9.15 -12.66 -17.85
N GLU A 94 9.59 -11.83 -18.81
CA GLU A 94 9.93 -12.28 -20.16
C GLU A 94 11.14 -13.23 -20.14
N HIS A 95 12.13 -12.96 -19.30
CA HIS A 95 13.28 -13.82 -19.11
C HIS A 95 12.86 -15.17 -18.52
N ALA A 96 12.02 -15.15 -17.47
CA ALA A 96 11.44 -16.36 -16.88
C ALA A 96 10.62 -17.15 -17.91
N ALA A 97 9.85 -16.49 -18.77
CA ALA A 97 9.09 -17.10 -19.87
C ALA A 97 9.98 -17.78 -20.91
N ASN A 98 11.14 -17.19 -21.21
CA ASN A 98 12.10 -17.71 -22.19
C ASN A 98 12.91 -18.88 -21.64
N GLN A 99 13.29 -18.82 -20.36
CA GLN A 99 14.06 -19.86 -19.68
C GLN A 99 13.19 -20.94 -19.02
N ILE A 100 11.86 -20.80 -19.07
CA ILE A 100 10.91 -21.75 -18.48
C ILE A 100 11.15 -21.89 -16.96
N LEU A 101 11.30 -20.75 -16.28
CA LEU A 101 11.55 -20.67 -14.85
C LEU A 101 10.27 -20.29 -14.10
N PRO A 102 10.03 -20.81 -12.88
CA PRO A 102 9.03 -20.27 -11.98
C PRO A 102 9.41 -18.85 -11.55
N LEU A 103 8.39 -18.03 -11.27
CA LEU A 103 8.54 -16.61 -10.95
C LEU A 103 8.05 -16.35 -9.53
N ILE A 104 8.83 -15.60 -8.75
CA ILE A 104 8.46 -15.15 -7.41
C ILE A 104 8.64 -13.64 -7.34
N ILE A 105 7.62 -12.90 -6.93
CA ILE A 105 7.73 -11.45 -6.71
C ILE A 105 7.33 -11.09 -5.28
N VAL A 106 8.28 -10.52 -4.54
CA VAL A 106 8.04 -9.95 -3.21
C VAL A 106 7.64 -8.49 -3.38
N CYS A 107 6.38 -8.20 -3.08
CA CYS A 107 5.75 -6.90 -3.27
C CYS A 107 5.88 -6.05 -2.01
N ALA A 108 6.29 -4.80 -2.18
CA ALA A 108 6.34 -3.78 -1.13
C ALA A 108 6.13 -2.40 -1.77
N SER A 109 5.01 -1.75 -1.48
CA SER A 109 4.66 -0.42 -2.00
C SER A 109 3.68 0.31 -1.11
N GLY A 110 3.93 1.60 -0.86
CA GLY A 110 3.07 2.46 -0.06
C GLY A 110 1.98 3.18 -0.84
N GLY A 111 1.81 2.90 -2.13
CA GLY A 111 0.72 3.47 -2.94
C GLY A 111 0.80 4.99 -3.12
N ARG A 112 1.94 5.59 -2.74
CA ARG A 112 2.28 6.96 -3.13
C ARG A 112 2.73 6.88 -4.58
N ALA A 113 1.76 7.05 -5.47
CA ALA A 113 2.02 7.15 -6.91
C ALA A 113 3.16 8.14 -7.12
N CYS A 114 4.21 7.68 -7.81
CA CYS A 114 5.09 8.61 -8.48
C CYS A 114 4.17 9.46 -9.37
N ARG A 115 4.25 10.80 -9.27
CA ARG A 115 3.36 11.77 -9.96
C ARG A 115 3.52 11.78 -11.49
N LYS A 116 4.00 10.67 -12.07
CA LYS A 116 4.03 10.27 -13.47
C LYS A 116 2.81 9.34 -13.76
N GLU A 117 1.61 9.77 -13.37
CA GLU A 117 0.40 8.93 -13.25
C GLU A 117 0.04 8.16 -14.53
N VAL A 118 0.27 8.74 -15.71
CA VAL A 118 -0.08 8.10 -16.99
C VAL A 118 0.87 6.97 -17.40
N LEU A 119 2.18 7.21 -17.24
CA LEU A 119 3.20 6.25 -17.64
C LEU A 119 3.15 5.04 -16.70
N SER A 120 3.05 5.27 -15.39
CA SER A 120 2.90 4.18 -14.42
C SER A 120 1.62 3.36 -14.66
N LEU A 121 0.49 4.00 -15.03
CA LEU A 121 -0.74 3.26 -15.34
C LEU A 121 -0.61 2.38 -16.60
N MET A 122 -0.04 2.91 -17.68
CA MET A 122 0.22 2.13 -18.90
C MET A 122 1.18 0.96 -18.64
N GLN A 123 2.07 1.14 -17.69
CA GLN A 123 3.06 0.14 -17.33
C GLN A 123 2.49 -0.98 -16.44
N MET A 124 1.42 -0.73 -15.67
CA MET A 124 0.61 -1.80 -15.08
C MET A 124 0.05 -2.74 -16.18
N ALA A 125 -0.46 -2.17 -17.28
CA ALA A 125 -0.99 -2.96 -18.40
C ALA A 125 0.13 -3.77 -19.10
N LYS A 126 1.34 -3.20 -19.22
CA LYS A 126 2.52 -3.90 -19.76
C LYS A 126 2.85 -5.14 -18.93
N ILE A 127 3.00 -5.01 -17.61
CA ILE A 127 3.31 -6.15 -16.73
C ILE A 127 2.19 -7.17 -16.75
N SER A 128 0.94 -6.71 -16.71
CA SER A 128 -0.23 -7.61 -16.73
C SER A 128 -0.29 -8.40 -18.03
N SER A 129 0.06 -7.79 -19.17
CA SER A 129 0.17 -8.49 -20.45
C SER A 129 1.31 -9.51 -20.47
N ALA A 130 2.47 -9.17 -19.90
CA ALA A 130 3.60 -10.10 -19.82
C ALA A 130 3.26 -11.31 -18.91
N LEU A 131 2.62 -11.06 -17.77
CA LEU A 131 2.13 -12.12 -16.87
C LEU A 131 1.06 -13.00 -17.53
N TYR A 132 0.14 -12.39 -18.29
CA TYR A 132 -0.88 -13.12 -19.03
C TYR A 132 -0.25 -14.12 -20.02
N ASP A 133 0.76 -13.69 -20.79
CA ASP A 133 1.50 -14.57 -21.71
C ASP A 133 2.25 -15.68 -20.95
N TYR A 134 2.94 -15.31 -19.86
CA TYR A 134 3.68 -16.23 -18.99
C TYR A 134 2.78 -17.33 -18.38
N GLN A 135 1.59 -16.97 -17.86
CA GLN A 135 0.69 -17.93 -17.22
C GLN A 135 -0.13 -18.74 -18.24
N LEU A 136 -0.64 -18.12 -19.31
CA LEU A 136 -1.58 -18.82 -20.21
C LEU A 136 -0.89 -19.49 -21.40
N ASN A 137 0.05 -18.79 -22.05
CA ASN A 137 0.71 -19.33 -23.24
C ASN A 137 1.89 -20.24 -22.85
N LYS A 138 2.68 -19.85 -21.83
CA LYS A 138 3.80 -20.65 -21.35
C LYS A 138 3.42 -21.63 -20.22
N LYS A 139 2.29 -21.41 -19.53
CA LYS A 139 1.81 -22.26 -18.42
C LYS A 139 2.81 -22.39 -17.28
N LEU A 140 3.50 -21.29 -16.99
CA LEU A 140 4.49 -21.22 -15.93
C LEU A 140 3.87 -20.68 -14.65
N PHE A 141 4.53 -21.00 -13.54
CA PHE A 141 4.03 -20.77 -12.20
C PHE A 141 4.52 -19.42 -11.65
N TYR A 142 3.60 -18.62 -11.11
CA TYR A 142 3.89 -17.32 -10.51
C TYR A 142 3.38 -17.24 -9.06
N VAL A 143 4.28 -16.91 -8.13
CA VAL A 143 3.96 -16.64 -6.73
C VAL A 143 4.16 -15.16 -6.41
N SER A 144 3.11 -14.53 -5.89
CA SER A 144 3.19 -13.18 -5.33
C SER A 144 3.29 -13.25 -3.80
N ILE A 145 4.28 -12.57 -3.22
CA ILE A 145 4.47 -12.45 -1.78
C ILE A 145 4.22 -11.00 -1.36
N LEU A 146 3.09 -10.76 -0.71
CA LEU A 146 2.66 -9.44 -0.24
C LEU A 146 3.27 -9.13 1.13
N THR A 147 4.08 -8.08 1.21
CA THR A 147 4.68 -7.59 2.45
C THR A 147 4.05 -6.26 2.89
N SER A 148 4.31 -5.83 4.13
CA SER A 148 3.76 -4.59 4.66
C SER A 148 4.63 -3.37 4.32
N PRO A 149 4.09 -2.31 3.69
CA PRO A 149 2.78 -2.21 3.05
C PRO A 149 2.82 -2.66 1.57
N THR A 150 1.71 -3.16 1.03
CA THR A 150 1.51 -3.33 -0.43
C THR A 150 0.21 -2.67 -0.86
N THR A 151 0.32 -1.49 -1.47
CA THR A 151 -0.84 -0.69 -1.87
C THR A 151 -0.79 -0.08 -3.27
N GLY A 152 -1.94 0.43 -3.74
CA GLY A 152 -2.05 1.15 -5.01
C GLY A 152 -1.79 0.28 -6.23
N GLY A 153 -0.96 0.77 -7.16
CA GLY A 153 -0.70 0.15 -8.47
C GLY A 153 -0.11 -1.25 -8.39
N VAL A 154 0.70 -1.55 -7.37
CA VAL A 154 1.27 -2.90 -7.17
C VAL A 154 0.16 -3.91 -6.84
N THR A 155 -0.72 -3.56 -5.91
CA THR A 155 -1.88 -4.38 -5.54
C THR A 155 -2.86 -4.54 -6.70
N ALA A 156 -3.04 -3.50 -7.53
CA ALA A 156 -3.93 -3.55 -8.69
C ALA A 156 -3.31 -4.17 -9.95
N SER A 157 -2.07 -4.66 -9.88
CA SER A 157 -1.39 -5.32 -10.99
C SER A 157 -0.74 -6.63 -10.52
N PHE A 158 0.57 -6.78 -10.70
CA PHE A 158 1.28 -8.04 -10.47
C PHE A 158 1.13 -8.59 -9.06
N GLY A 159 0.90 -7.74 -8.05
CA GLY A 159 0.71 -8.20 -6.67
C GLY A 159 -0.48 -9.15 -6.49
N MET A 160 -1.55 -9.00 -7.27
CA MET A 160 -2.76 -9.83 -7.16
C MET A 160 -2.98 -10.78 -8.35
N LEU A 161 -2.02 -10.87 -9.28
CA LEU A 161 -2.10 -11.74 -10.46
C LEU A 161 -1.34 -13.08 -10.27
N GLY A 162 -0.86 -13.38 -9.06
CA GLY A 162 -0.20 -14.64 -8.74
C GLY A 162 -1.12 -15.85 -8.84
N ASP A 163 -0.58 -16.99 -9.27
CA ASP A 163 -1.25 -18.29 -9.13
C ASP A 163 -1.42 -18.65 -7.65
N ILE A 164 -0.41 -18.29 -6.84
CA ILE A 164 -0.47 -18.30 -5.39
C ILE A 164 -0.10 -16.91 -4.88
N ILE A 165 -0.94 -16.39 -3.98
CA ILE A 165 -0.71 -15.12 -3.29
C ILE A 165 -0.50 -15.44 -1.82
N ILE A 166 0.68 -15.11 -1.31
CA ILE A 166 1.08 -15.30 0.09
C ILE A 166 1.21 -13.92 0.71
N ALA A 167 0.66 -13.70 1.90
CA ALA A 167 0.84 -12.46 2.65
C ALA A 167 1.54 -12.75 3.97
N GLU A 168 2.42 -11.83 4.39
CA GLU A 168 3.00 -11.91 5.73
C GLU A 168 1.95 -11.58 6.80
N PRO A 169 2.06 -12.16 8.01
CA PRO A 169 1.20 -11.79 9.13
C PRO A 169 1.20 -10.27 9.36
N ASN A 170 0.02 -9.69 9.53
CA ASN A 170 -0.19 -8.25 9.74
C ASN A 170 0.28 -7.35 8.57
N ALA A 171 0.44 -7.90 7.37
CA ALA A 171 0.77 -7.09 6.20
C ALA A 171 -0.39 -6.18 5.76
N TYR A 172 -0.10 -4.87 5.64
CA TYR A 172 -1.05 -3.87 5.18
C TYR A 172 -1.19 -3.90 3.66
N ASN A 173 -2.19 -4.64 3.16
CA ASN A 173 -2.42 -4.81 1.72
C ASN A 173 -3.77 -4.20 1.31
N THR A 174 -3.78 -3.10 0.54
CA THR A 174 -5.03 -2.44 0.12
C THR A 174 -4.86 -1.60 -1.15
N PHE A 175 -5.93 -1.40 -1.92
CA PHE A 175 -5.88 -0.54 -3.09
C PHE A 175 -5.99 0.96 -2.76
N ALA A 176 -6.75 1.33 -1.71
CA ALA A 176 -7.16 2.72 -1.46
C ALA A 176 -6.40 3.40 -0.32
N ALA A 177 -6.39 4.74 -0.35
CA ALA A 177 -5.70 5.60 0.62
C ALA A 177 -6.18 5.35 2.06
N ASN A 178 -5.20 5.37 2.98
CA ASN A 178 -5.40 5.14 4.40
C ASN A 178 -6.22 6.27 5.03
N LYS A 179 -7.37 5.94 5.60
CA LYS A 179 -8.08 6.80 6.56
C LYS A 179 -7.93 6.25 7.98
N PRO A 180 -7.83 7.10 8.99
CA PRO A 180 -7.79 6.61 10.37
C PRO A 180 -9.11 5.90 10.71
N VAL A 181 -9.00 4.69 11.24
CA VAL A 181 -10.10 3.95 11.87
C VAL A 181 -9.70 3.72 13.31
N GLU A 182 -10.59 4.07 14.22
CA GLU A 182 -10.39 3.90 15.66
C GLU A 182 -11.22 2.71 16.12
N ILE A 183 -10.60 1.80 16.85
CA ILE A 183 -11.27 0.64 17.46
C ILE A 183 -11.14 0.78 18.97
N GLU A 184 -12.27 0.81 19.66
CA GLU A 184 -12.34 0.81 21.11
C GLU A 184 -12.82 -0.58 21.57
N VAL A 185 -11.98 -1.29 22.31
CA VAL A 185 -12.32 -2.56 22.98
C VAL A 185 -11.99 -2.45 24.47
N PRO A 186 -12.69 -3.19 25.34
CA PRO A 186 -12.31 -3.30 26.74
C PRO A 186 -10.92 -3.93 26.86
N GLN A 187 -10.08 -3.37 27.73
CA GLN A 187 -8.71 -3.88 27.95
C GLN A 187 -8.70 -5.35 28.42
N ALA A 188 -9.68 -5.74 29.25
CA ALA A 188 -9.82 -7.10 29.74
C ALA A 188 -11.29 -7.52 29.79
N VAL A 189 -11.55 -8.77 29.43
CA VAL A 189 -12.89 -9.40 29.50
C VAL A 189 -12.80 -10.75 30.19
N LEU A 190 -13.84 -11.09 30.93
CA LEU A 190 -13.96 -12.41 31.55
C LEU A 190 -14.44 -13.44 30.52
N PRO A 191 -14.13 -14.74 30.71
CA PRO A 191 -14.72 -15.81 29.93
C PRO A 191 -16.25 -15.75 29.93
N ASP A 192 -16.87 -16.16 28.83
CA ASP A 192 -18.33 -16.23 28.64
C ASP A 192 -19.08 -14.90 28.90
N THR A 193 -18.40 -13.77 28.73
CA THR A 193 -19.00 -12.43 28.89
C THR A 193 -19.17 -11.73 27.55
N VAL A 194 -20.37 -11.21 27.29
CA VAL A 194 -20.64 -10.38 26.11
C VAL A 194 -20.06 -8.98 26.35
N PHE A 195 -19.28 -8.48 25.40
CA PHE A 195 -18.73 -7.13 25.44
C PHE A 195 -18.97 -6.39 24.13
N GLU A 196 -18.88 -5.06 24.19
CA GLU A 196 -19.03 -4.18 23.03
C GLU A 196 -17.65 -3.84 22.46
N ALA A 197 -17.48 -4.03 21.15
CA ALA A 197 -16.33 -3.52 20.40
C ALA A 197 -16.83 -2.39 19.49
N VAL A 198 -16.40 -1.15 19.77
CA VAL A 198 -16.87 0.03 19.04
C VAL A 198 -15.87 0.36 17.94
N VAL A 199 -16.33 0.31 16.69
CA VAL A 199 -15.54 0.71 15.52
C VAL A 199 -15.97 2.11 15.06
N ARG A 200 -15.08 3.09 15.21
CA ARG A 200 -15.30 4.47 14.76
C ARG A 200 -14.54 4.71 13.46
N ILE A 201 -15.28 5.12 12.43
CA ILE A 201 -14.74 5.47 11.11
C ILE A 201 -14.98 6.97 10.87
N PRO A 202 -14.15 7.88 11.42
CA PRO A 202 -14.40 9.32 11.34
C PRO A 202 -14.58 9.80 9.89
N TYR A 203 -15.61 10.61 9.65
CA TYR A 203 -15.85 11.26 8.36
C TYR A 203 -16.52 12.62 8.56
N ASP A 204 -16.31 13.52 7.61
CA ASP A 204 -16.95 14.83 7.61
C ASP A 204 -18.40 14.71 7.14
N MET A 205 -19.35 15.02 8.03
CA MET A 205 -20.79 14.98 7.79
C MET A 205 -21.28 16.09 6.84
N GLN A 206 -20.48 17.13 6.61
CA GLN A 206 -20.86 18.26 5.76
C GLN A 206 -20.66 17.97 4.27
N LEU A 207 -19.85 16.97 3.92
CA LEU A 207 -19.61 16.54 2.54
C LEU A 207 -20.67 15.49 2.13
N LYS A 208 -21.65 15.88 1.31
CA LYS A 208 -22.71 14.98 0.82
C LYS A 208 -22.17 13.99 -0.21
N GLN A 209 -22.45 12.69 0.00
CA GLN A 209 -22.22 11.63 -0.98
C GLN A 209 -23.50 10.80 -1.21
N VAL A 210 -23.61 10.17 -2.39
CA VAL A 210 -24.71 9.24 -2.72
C VAL A 210 -24.40 7.88 -2.07
N LEU A 211 -25.27 7.41 -1.17
CA LEU A 211 -25.03 6.25 -0.30
C LEU A 211 -25.50 4.92 -0.91
N ALA A 212 -24.73 3.86 -0.67
CA ALA A 212 -25.17 2.45 -0.67
C ALA A 212 -24.53 1.76 0.55
N ASN A 213 -25.31 0.98 1.30
CA ASN A 213 -24.94 0.48 2.64
C ASN A 213 -23.94 -0.68 2.62
N GLY A 214 -22.90 -0.58 3.48
CA GLY A 214 -22.10 -1.70 3.98
C GLY A 214 -20.62 -1.39 4.19
N GLY A 215 -20.10 -1.58 5.41
CA GLY A 215 -18.71 -1.92 5.78
C GLY A 215 -17.54 -0.99 5.43
N ASN A 216 -17.69 -0.09 4.47
CA ASN A 216 -16.76 0.96 4.06
C ASN A 216 -17.54 2.27 3.97
N ARG A 217 -16.95 3.41 4.36
CA ARG A 217 -17.62 4.71 4.23
C ARG A 217 -17.20 5.38 2.92
N GLY A 218 -18.11 5.33 1.95
CA GLY A 218 -17.95 5.85 0.59
C GLY A 218 -18.11 4.76 -0.46
N ARG A 219 -18.34 5.15 -1.72
CA ARG A 219 -18.49 4.21 -2.84
C ARG A 219 -17.12 3.79 -3.40
N GLY A 220 -16.98 2.53 -3.80
CA GLY A 220 -15.77 2.05 -4.49
C GLY A 220 -15.54 2.77 -5.83
N GLN A 221 -14.29 2.84 -6.27
CA GLN A 221 -13.87 3.53 -7.49
C GLN A 221 -13.99 2.64 -8.74
N ILE A 222 -13.88 1.33 -8.58
CA ILE A 222 -13.82 0.36 -9.69
C ILE A 222 -14.79 -0.79 -9.39
N TYR A 223 -15.52 -1.24 -10.40
CA TYR A 223 -16.38 -2.41 -10.35
C TYR A 223 -15.59 -3.71 -10.60
N PRO A 224 -16.09 -4.89 -10.18
CA PRO A 224 -15.38 -6.16 -10.38
C PRO A 224 -15.07 -6.53 -11.84
N ASP A 225 -15.74 -5.89 -12.81
CA ASP A 225 -15.48 -6.05 -14.24
C ASP A 225 -14.36 -5.12 -14.76
N GLY A 226 -13.71 -4.36 -13.87
CA GLY A 226 -12.65 -3.40 -14.20
C GLY A 226 -13.16 -2.04 -14.68
N SER A 227 -14.48 -1.82 -14.74
CA SER A 227 -15.04 -0.53 -15.15
C SER A 227 -15.00 0.51 -14.02
N ASN A 228 -14.77 1.77 -14.37
CA ASN A 228 -14.75 2.87 -13.42
C ASN A 228 -16.16 3.22 -12.94
N SER A 229 -16.30 3.48 -11.65
CA SER A 229 -17.53 4.05 -11.07
C SER A 229 -17.57 5.57 -11.31
N ASN A 230 -18.66 6.22 -10.92
CA ASN A 230 -18.74 7.69 -10.90
C ASN A 230 -18.22 8.31 -9.59
N ASN A 231 -17.45 7.57 -8.79
CA ASN A 231 -16.76 8.06 -7.59
C ASN A 231 -15.23 8.10 -7.80
N THR A 232 -14.79 8.28 -9.05
CA THR A 232 -13.38 8.42 -9.45
C THR A 232 -13.24 9.54 -10.45
N VAL A 233 -12.00 10.01 -10.66
CA VAL A 233 -11.69 11.06 -11.63
C VAL A 233 -11.74 10.48 -13.04
N TYR A 234 -12.32 11.23 -13.97
CA TYR A 234 -12.32 10.90 -15.40
C TYR A 234 -11.30 11.78 -16.11
N ASN A 235 -10.34 11.14 -16.80
CA ASN A 235 -9.24 11.80 -17.48
C ASN A 235 -9.47 11.86 -18.99
N ALA A 236 -8.74 12.76 -19.66
CA ALA A 236 -8.79 12.95 -21.10
C ALA A 236 -8.18 11.78 -21.88
N THR A 237 -8.93 11.17 -22.79
CA THR A 237 -8.43 10.06 -23.62
C THR A 237 -7.41 10.49 -24.67
N THR A 238 -7.37 11.79 -25.03
CA THR A 238 -6.40 12.33 -26.00
C THR A 238 -6.03 13.77 -25.68
N ALA A 239 -4.82 14.18 -26.09
CA ALA A 239 -4.45 15.60 -26.12
C ALA A 239 -5.18 16.30 -27.28
N GLY A 240 -5.63 17.54 -27.06
CA GLY A 240 -6.37 18.27 -28.08
C GLY A 240 -7.14 19.48 -27.55
N ILE A 241 -8.00 20.04 -28.39
CA ILE A 241 -8.88 21.15 -28.00
C ILE A 241 -10.28 20.59 -27.73
N VAL A 242 -10.88 20.98 -26.62
CA VAL A 242 -12.27 20.64 -26.29
C VAL A 242 -13.20 21.35 -27.26
N SER A 243 -13.82 20.59 -28.17
CA SER A 243 -14.68 21.12 -29.22
C SER A 243 -16.09 21.39 -28.73
N LYS A 244 -16.64 20.52 -27.89
CA LYS A 244 -18.04 20.57 -27.46
C LYS A 244 -18.25 19.77 -26.19
N ILE A 245 -19.04 20.29 -25.26
CA ILE A 245 -19.47 19.63 -24.04
C ILE A 245 -21.01 19.56 -24.06
N ILE A 246 -21.56 18.35 -24.14
CA ILE A 246 -23.01 18.11 -24.10
C ILE A 246 -23.38 17.53 -22.74
N ARG A 247 -24.30 18.20 -22.03
CA ARG A 247 -24.88 17.65 -20.80
C ARG A 247 -26.04 16.71 -21.14
N LYS A 248 -25.97 15.45 -20.68
CA LYS A 248 -27.02 14.44 -20.87
C LYS A 248 -28.17 14.66 -19.88
N GLU A 249 -29.36 14.19 -20.24
CA GLU A 249 -30.60 14.36 -19.44
C GLU A 249 -30.48 13.85 -17.99
N LYS A 250 -29.66 12.81 -17.75
CA LYS A 250 -29.41 12.24 -16.41
C LYS A 250 -28.27 12.93 -15.63
N GLY A 251 -27.71 14.03 -16.14
CA GLY A 251 -26.69 14.84 -15.46
C GLY A 251 -25.23 14.45 -15.73
N GLY A 252 -24.97 13.55 -16.68
CA GLY A 252 -23.61 13.24 -17.16
C GLY A 252 -23.15 14.17 -18.28
N TYR A 253 -21.90 14.03 -18.71
CA TYR A 253 -21.30 14.84 -19.77
C TYR A 253 -20.80 13.98 -20.91
N GLU A 254 -20.86 14.54 -22.12
CA GLU A 254 -20.22 13.99 -23.32
C GLU A 254 -19.30 15.06 -23.88
N ILE A 255 -18.00 14.78 -23.87
CA ILE A 255 -16.96 15.74 -24.23
C ILE A 255 -16.35 15.29 -25.54
N THR A 256 -16.45 16.14 -26.56
CA THR A 256 -15.80 15.90 -27.85
C THR A 256 -14.46 16.62 -27.86
N ILE A 257 -13.37 15.86 -27.93
CA ILE A 257 -12.01 16.37 -28.02
C ILE A 257 -11.53 16.22 -29.46
N MET A 258 -10.99 17.31 -30.01
CA MET A 258 -10.38 17.31 -31.34
C MET A 258 -8.87 17.11 -31.19
N ASP A 259 -8.40 15.94 -31.61
CA ASP A 259 -6.98 15.57 -31.53
C ASP A 259 -6.14 16.49 -32.44
N ALA A 260 -5.16 17.18 -31.83
CA ALA A 260 -4.28 18.13 -32.50
C ALA A 260 -3.32 17.47 -33.51
N SER A 261 -3.09 16.16 -33.39
CA SER A 261 -2.07 15.43 -34.16
C SER A 261 -2.66 14.61 -35.32
N LYS A 262 -3.89 14.09 -35.17
CA LYS A 262 -4.54 13.20 -36.15
C LYS A 262 -5.85 13.73 -36.74
N GLY A 263 -6.35 14.88 -36.28
CA GLY A 263 -7.61 15.47 -36.76
C GLY A 263 -8.85 14.60 -36.49
N ARG A 264 -8.74 13.61 -35.59
CA ARG A 264 -9.83 12.72 -35.21
C ARG A 264 -10.63 13.32 -34.05
N ARG A 265 -11.93 13.09 -34.05
CA ARG A 265 -12.83 13.44 -32.95
C ARG A 265 -12.92 12.25 -32.00
N VAL A 266 -12.52 12.44 -30.75
CA VAL A 266 -12.65 11.46 -29.67
C VAL A 266 -13.76 11.94 -28.74
N VAL A 267 -14.60 11.02 -28.27
CA VAL A 267 -15.74 11.33 -27.42
C VAL A 267 -15.58 10.64 -26.07
N ASP A 268 -15.41 11.43 -25.03
CA ASP A 268 -15.30 10.97 -23.65
C ASP A 268 -16.66 11.09 -22.97
N ILE A 269 -17.14 9.98 -22.41
CA ILE A 269 -18.44 9.90 -21.73
C ILE A 269 -18.21 9.88 -20.23
N ILE A 270 -18.75 10.89 -19.55
CA ILE A 270 -18.62 11.05 -18.11
C ILE A 270 -19.99 10.78 -17.46
N PRO A 271 -20.07 9.83 -16.51
CA PRO A 271 -21.31 9.54 -15.80
C PRO A 271 -21.75 10.70 -14.90
N PRO A 272 -23.02 10.72 -14.46
CA PRO A 272 -23.53 11.80 -13.62
C PRO A 272 -22.87 11.83 -12.23
N GLY A 273 -22.77 13.02 -11.64
CA GLY A 273 -22.31 13.24 -10.26
C GLY A 273 -20.88 13.77 -10.11
N LEU A 274 -20.21 14.10 -11.22
CA LEU A 274 -18.87 14.67 -11.26
C LEU A 274 -18.93 16.14 -11.66
N GLU A 275 -18.10 16.99 -11.06
CA GLU A 275 -17.96 18.38 -11.50
C GLU A 275 -16.85 18.48 -12.55
N LEU A 276 -17.11 19.22 -13.63
CA LEU A 276 -16.13 19.46 -14.69
C LEU A 276 -15.14 20.54 -14.29
N LEU A 277 -13.86 20.31 -14.57
CA LEU A 277 -12.78 21.28 -14.42
C LEU A 277 -12.47 22.02 -15.73
N VAL A 278 -12.88 21.46 -16.86
CA VAL A 278 -12.52 21.94 -18.21
C VAL A 278 -13.67 22.69 -18.89
N SER A 279 -13.31 23.65 -19.75
CA SER A 279 -14.27 24.47 -20.52
C SER A 279 -14.16 24.23 -22.04
N GLU A 280 -15.22 24.58 -22.78
CA GLU A 280 -15.18 24.53 -24.25
C GLU A 280 -14.09 25.49 -24.80
N GLY A 281 -13.31 25.04 -25.78
CA GLY A 281 -12.19 25.79 -26.36
C GLY A 281 -10.87 25.66 -25.60
N GLU A 282 -10.84 24.96 -24.47
CA GLU A 282 -9.62 24.72 -23.69
C GLU A 282 -8.72 23.68 -24.35
N SER A 283 -7.40 23.90 -24.30
CA SER A 283 -6.40 22.94 -24.75
C SER A 283 -6.03 22.02 -23.59
N ILE A 284 -6.29 20.72 -23.76
CA ILE A 284 -6.07 19.70 -22.75
C ILE A 284 -4.96 18.73 -23.18
N LYS A 285 -4.19 18.23 -22.21
CA LYS A 285 -3.17 17.20 -22.41
C LYS A 285 -3.78 15.80 -22.28
N PHE A 286 -3.09 14.81 -22.84
CA PHE A 286 -3.44 13.40 -22.63
C PHE A 286 -3.41 13.08 -21.13
N ASP A 287 -4.42 12.36 -20.65
CA ASP A 287 -4.64 11.97 -19.26
C ASP A 287 -4.79 13.13 -18.26
N GLN A 288 -5.04 14.35 -18.75
CA GLN A 288 -5.40 15.46 -17.89
C GLN A 288 -6.79 15.22 -17.26
N PRO A 289 -6.98 15.46 -15.95
CA PRO A 289 -8.28 15.27 -15.31
C PRO A 289 -9.32 16.23 -15.89
N LEU A 290 -10.42 15.67 -16.40
CA LEU A 290 -11.56 16.43 -16.91
C LEU A 290 -12.52 16.82 -15.78
N THR A 291 -12.51 16.05 -14.68
CA THR A 291 -13.40 16.22 -13.54
C THR A 291 -12.64 16.42 -12.24
N SER A 292 -13.29 17.03 -11.25
CA SER A 292 -12.80 17.00 -9.87
C SER A 292 -12.87 15.58 -9.30
N ASN A 293 -12.10 15.31 -8.24
CA ASN A 293 -12.20 14.05 -7.51
C ASN A 293 -13.38 14.13 -6.52
N PRO A 294 -14.48 13.40 -6.74
CA PRO A 294 -15.63 13.43 -5.84
C PRO A 294 -15.41 12.54 -4.60
N ASN A 295 -14.31 11.78 -4.56
CA ASN A 295 -14.10 10.80 -3.51
C ASN A 295 -13.70 11.46 -2.20
N VAL A 296 -14.66 11.52 -1.29
CA VAL A 296 -14.47 11.94 0.11
C VAL A 296 -14.38 10.74 1.05
N GLY A 297 -14.43 9.51 0.52
CA GLY A 297 -14.35 8.25 1.27
C GLY A 297 -12.92 7.74 1.44
N GLY A 298 -12.75 6.57 2.07
CA GLY A 298 -11.46 5.92 2.25
C GLY A 298 -11.54 4.65 3.08
N PHE A 299 -10.48 3.85 3.05
CA PHE A 299 -10.38 2.61 3.81
C PHE A 299 -9.38 2.78 4.94
N GLY A 300 -9.69 2.24 6.11
CA GLY A 300 -8.82 2.35 7.27
C GLY A 300 -8.81 1.07 8.07
N GLN A 301 -7.70 0.84 8.74
CA GLN A 301 -7.53 -0.27 9.68
C GLN A 301 -7.03 0.30 11.00
N GLY A 302 -7.50 -0.31 12.08
CA GLY A 302 -7.02 -0.07 13.42
C GLY A 302 -6.80 -1.43 14.07
N ASP A 303 -5.80 -1.50 14.94
CA ASP A 303 -5.54 -2.68 15.75
C ASP A 303 -5.97 -2.40 17.18
N ALA A 304 -6.52 -3.42 17.85
CA ALA A 304 -6.90 -3.35 19.24
C ALA A 304 -6.59 -4.67 19.93
N GLU A 305 -5.96 -4.61 21.10
CA GLU A 305 -5.62 -5.78 21.90
C GLU A 305 -6.66 -6.00 22.99
N ILE A 306 -6.98 -7.27 23.25
CA ILE A 306 -7.91 -7.66 24.31
C ILE A 306 -7.31 -8.79 25.13
N VAL A 307 -7.33 -8.65 26.45
CA VAL A 307 -6.86 -9.69 27.37
C VAL A 307 -8.04 -10.51 27.86
N LEU A 308 -8.03 -11.81 27.59
CA LEU A 308 -8.97 -12.75 28.21
C LEU A 308 -8.47 -13.07 29.62
N GLN A 309 -9.16 -12.54 30.64
CA GLN A 309 -8.67 -12.55 32.02
C GLN A 309 -9.39 -13.58 32.88
N ASP A 310 -8.62 -14.45 33.54
CA ASP A 310 -9.15 -15.38 34.53
C ASP A 310 -9.40 -14.66 35.88
N PRO A 311 -10.62 -14.72 36.45
CA PRO A 311 -10.91 -14.18 37.78
C PRO A 311 -9.95 -14.66 38.89
N LEU A 312 -9.51 -15.92 38.82
CA LEU A 312 -8.63 -16.52 39.85
C LEU A 312 -7.25 -15.87 39.88
N HIS A 313 -6.72 -15.50 38.72
CA HIS A 313 -5.44 -14.78 38.64
C HIS A 313 -5.52 -13.40 39.31
N VAL A 314 -6.63 -12.67 39.11
CA VAL A 314 -6.84 -11.36 39.74
C VAL A 314 -6.98 -11.51 41.26
N GLN A 315 -7.73 -12.51 41.72
CA GLN A 315 -7.85 -12.79 43.16
C GLN A 315 -6.50 -13.14 43.78
N GLY A 316 -5.72 -14.02 43.15
CA GLY A 316 -4.37 -14.37 43.60
C GLY A 316 -3.44 -13.16 43.66
N LEU A 317 -3.48 -12.29 42.65
CA LEU A 317 -2.69 -11.06 42.62
C LEU A 317 -3.05 -10.11 43.77
N LEU A 318 -4.35 -9.95 44.09
CA LEU A 318 -4.79 -9.12 45.21
C LEU A 318 -4.27 -9.63 46.55
N PHE A 319 -4.30 -10.95 46.78
CA PHE A 319 -3.72 -11.56 47.99
C PHE A 319 -2.21 -11.34 48.06
N PHE A 320 -1.50 -11.52 46.93
CA PHE A 320 -0.07 -11.28 46.87
C PHE A 320 0.26 -9.82 47.20
N LEU A 321 -0.41 -8.85 46.58
CA LEU A 321 -0.20 -7.42 46.85
C LEU A 321 -0.49 -7.07 48.32
N ALA A 322 -1.57 -7.60 48.89
CA ALA A 322 -1.86 -7.43 50.31
C ALA A 322 -0.75 -7.99 51.21
N SER A 323 -0.20 -9.16 50.87
CA SER A 323 0.91 -9.77 51.61
C SER A 323 2.20 -8.94 51.53
N VAL A 324 2.50 -8.36 50.35
CA VAL A 324 3.66 -7.47 50.15
C VAL A 324 3.52 -6.21 50.98
N ILE A 325 2.35 -5.56 50.95
CA ILE A 325 2.08 -4.36 51.77
C ILE A 325 2.27 -4.68 53.25
N LEU A 326 1.72 -5.80 53.71
CA LEU A 326 1.84 -6.23 55.10
C LEU A 326 3.30 -6.49 55.49
N ALA A 327 4.06 -7.18 54.64
CA ALA A 327 5.48 -7.43 54.85
C ALA A 327 6.31 -6.13 54.90
N GLN A 328 6.04 -5.17 54.01
CA GLN A 328 6.69 -3.86 54.01
C GLN A 328 6.39 -3.09 55.30
N ILE A 329 5.13 -3.09 55.77
CA ILE A 329 4.75 -2.47 57.04
C ILE A 329 5.54 -3.09 58.19
N PHE A 330 5.58 -4.42 58.28
CA PHE A 330 6.32 -5.11 59.34
C PHE A 330 7.82 -4.86 59.29
N LEU A 331 8.42 -4.82 58.11
CA LEU A 331 9.84 -4.47 57.94
C LEU A 331 10.15 -3.07 58.45
N VAL A 332 9.31 -2.08 58.11
CA VAL A 332 9.47 -0.70 58.57
C VAL A 332 9.29 -0.61 60.08
N LEU A 333 8.24 -1.24 60.64
CA LEU A 333 8.01 -1.27 62.08
C LEU A 333 9.17 -1.95 62.82
N LYS A 334 9.68 -3.06 62.29
CA LYS A 334 10.81 -3.77 62.89
C LYS A 334 12.10 -2.95 62.84
N LYS A 335 12.37 -2.29 61.72
CA LYS A 335 13.49 -1.34 61.59
C LYS A 335 13.36 -0.20 62.61
N LYS A 336 12.19 0.42 62.73
CA LYS A 336 11.92 1.50 63.70
C LYS A 336 12.05 1.04 65.15
N GLN A 337 11.67 -0.21 65.44
CA GLN A 337 11.88 -0.81 66.76
C GLN A 337 13.38 -0.98 67.05
N PHE A 338 14.15 -1.50 66.08
CA PHE A 338 15.58 -1.72 66.22
C PHE A 338 16.36 -0.41 66.37
N GLU A 339 16.02 0.62 65.60
CA GLU A 339 16.59 1.98 65.73
C GLU A 339 16.45 2.52 67.15
N LYS A 340 15.32 2.27 67.84
CA LYS A 340 15.14 2.67 69.24
C LYS A 340 16.04 1.92 70.22
N VAL A 341 16.30 0.63 69.97
CA VAL A 341 17.16 -0.20 70.82
C VAL A 341 18.62 0.22 70.65
N GLN A 342 19.10 0.39 69.42
CA GLN A 342 20.45 0.89 69.14
C GLN A 342 20.72 2.26 69.79
N LEU A 343 19.73 3.15 69.75
CA LEU A 343 19.83 4.48 70.36
C LEU A 343 19.93 4.41 71.90
N ALA A 344 19.35 3.38 72.52
CA ALA A 344 19.47 3.13 73.96
C ALA A 344 20.79 2.45 74.35
N GLU A 345 21.31 1.55 73.51
CA GLU A 345 22.56 0.80 73.77
C GLU A 345 23.83 1.54 73.33
N MET A 346 23.72 2.65 72.59
CA MET A 346 24.83 3.45 72.03
C MET A 346 25.86 2.65 71.21
N ASN A 347 25.48 1.47 70.73
CA ASN A 347 26.26 0.66 69.80
C ASN A 347 25.48 0.56 68.49
N PHE A 348 26.06 1.11 67.43
CA PHE A 348 25.44 1.24 66.11
C PHE A 348 25.87 0.11 65.18
#